data_AF-A0A7C1J895-F1
#
_entry.id   AF-A0A7C1J895-F1
#
_cell.length_a   1.000
_cell.length_b   1.000
_cell.length_c   1.000
_cell.angle_alpha   90.00
_cell.angle_beta   90.00
_cell.angle_gamma   90.00
#
_symmetry.space_group_name_H-M   'P 1'
#
loop_
_entity.id
_entity.type
_entity.pdbx_description
1 polymer ?
#
loop_
_entity_poly.entity_id
_entity_poly.type
_entity_poly.pdbx_seq_one_letter_code
_entity_poly.pdbx_strand_id
1 'polypeptide(L)'
;MSDDKKSGGVNFGNIKGNVTVGGDVVGGDKVTTTTTTTTTTTNSVTLNLQVLAEEMKKVNEKIDALPDKDEDEKAELKETVKKIEEEVKKGEAAKPEKLERWLKTVALMSKDIFDVAAAALTNPALGAVEIVKKVVKKAQEGASAITG
;
A
#
# COMPACT_ATOMS: atom_id res chain seq x y z
N MET A 1 1.72 62.18 -6.95
CA MET A 1 0.29 61.88 -7.16
C MET A 1 0.16 61.08 -8.44
N SER A 2 -0.71 60.07 -8.41
CA SER A 2 -1.16 59.21 -9.50
C SER A 2 -0.48 57.84 -9.60
N ASP A 3 -1.08 56.97 -8.79
CA ASP A 3 -1.17 55.53 -8.81
C ASP A 3 -1.51 54.87 -10.16
N ASP A 4 -1.31 53.55 -10.17
CA ASP A 4 -2.16 52.53 -10.79
C ASP A 4 -2.02 52.20 -12.29
N LYS A 5 -1.30 51.10 -12.60
CA LYS A 5 -1.91 49.78 -12.91
C LYS A 5 -0.88 48.81 -13.50
N LYS A 6 -0.41 47.86 -12.68
CA LYS A 6 0.20 46.62 -13.19
C LYS A 6 -0.93 45.71 -13.72
N SER A 7 -1.17 45.75 -15.03
CA SER A 7 -2.10 44.85 -15.71
C SER A 7 -1.41 43.51 -15.98
N GLY A 8 -1.62 42.54 -15.08
CA GLY A 8 -1.36 41.13 -15.33
C GLY A 8 -2.61 40.46 -15.87
N GLY A 9 -2.88 40.58 -17.16
CA GLY A 9 -3.99 39.90 -17.83
C GLY A 9 -3.57 38.53 -18.34
N VAL A 10 -4.18 37.45 -17.83
CA VAL A 10 -4.11 36.11 -18.44
C VAL A 10 -5.17 36.01 -19.54
N ASN A 11 -4.74 35.81 -20.78
CA ASN A 11 -5.61 35.65 -21.94
C ASN A 11 -6.10 34.21 -22.04
N PHE A 12 -7.38 33.96 -21.73
CA PHE A 12 -8.04 32.68 -22.00
C PHE A 12 -8.80 32.74 -23.32
N GLY A 13 -8.07 32.62 -24.44
CA GLY A 13 -8.67 32.54 -25.77
C GLY A 13 -9.33 31.17 -26.00
N ASN A 14 -10.64 31.16 -26.30
CA ASN A 14 -11.39 30.04 -26.89
C ASN A 14 -11.38 28.69 -26.14
N ILE A 15 -11.84 28.66 -24.88
CA ILE A 15 -12.17 27.39 -24.21
C ILE A 15 -13.70 27.19 -24.19
N LYS A 16 -14.24 26.48 -25.21
CA LYS A 16 -15.60 25.92 -25.21
C LYS A 16 -15.63 24.56 -24.47
N GLY A 17 -15.07 24.54 -23.27
CA GLY A 17 -14.96 23.36 -22.41
C GLY A 17 -14.87 23.79 -20.95
N ASN A 18 -15.40 22.99 -20.04
CA ASN A 18 -15.43 23.30 -18.62
C ASN A 18 -13.98 23.46 -18.10
N VAL A 19 -13.57 24.68 -17.74
CA VAL A 19 -12.25 24.94 -17.14
C VAL A 19 -12.36 24.65 -15.65
N THR A 20 -11.96 23.44 -15.24
CA THR A 20 -11.71 23.14 -13.83
C THR A 20 -10.31 23.63 -13.49
N VAL A 21 -10.21 24.78 -12.82
CA VAL A 21 -8.95 25.26 -12.22
C VAL A 21 -8.66 24.41 -10.99
N GLY A 22 -8.12 23.21 -11.21
CA GLY A 22 -7.43 22.41 -10.20
C GLY A 22 -6.02 22.98 -10.01
N GLY A 23 -5.95 24.26 -9.60
CA GLY A 23 -4.69 24.94 -9.36
C GLY A 23 -4.02 24.31 -8.15
N ASP A 24 -2.96 23.56 -8.39
CA ASP A 24 -2.03 23.21 -7.36
C ASP A 24 -0.92 24.26 -7.34
N VAL A 25 -0.97 25.12 -6.33
CA VAL A 25 0.09 26.08 -6.02
C VAL A 25 0.73 25.60 -4.74
N VAL A 26 1.93 25.02 -4.88
CA VAL A 26 2.74 24.53 -3.77
C VAL A 26 4.15 25.09 -3.93
N GLY A 27 4.54 25.94 -2.97
CA GLY A 27 5.88 26.52 -2.82
C GLY A 27 6.80 25.67 -1.93
N GLY A 28 6.60 24.36 -1.88
CA GLY A 28 7.40 23.46 -1.06
C GLY A 28 6.76 22.08 -1.00
N ASP A 29 7.53 21.06 -1.39
CA ASP A 29 7.24 19.63 -1.38
C ASP A 29 5.82 19.20 -1.84
N LYS A 30 5.69 18.94 -3.14
CA LYS A 30 4.52 18.28 -3.71
C LYS A 30 4.84 16.85 -4.08
N VAL A 31 4.47 15.93 -3.19
CA VAL A 31 4.25 14.53 -3.57
C VAL A 31 3.04 14.50 -4.51
N THR A 32 3.31 14.41 -5.80
CA THR A 32 2.29 14.40 -6.85
C THR A 32 1.63 13.03 -6.89
N THR A 33 0.63 12.81 -6.04
CA THR A 33 -0.27 11.65 -6.17
C THR A 33 -1.30 11.99 -7.25
N THR A 34 -1.06 11.54 -8.47
CA THR A 34 -2.00 11.63 -9.59
C THR A 34 -3.27 10.82 -9.27
N THR A 35 -4.28 11.48 -8.72
CA THR A 35 -5.63 10.95 -8.59
C THR A 35 -6.32 11.03 -9.96
N THR A 36 -6.11 10.01 -10.80
CA THR A 36 -6.96 9.81 -11.99
C THR A 36 -8.30 9.29 -11.51
N THR A 37 -9.30 10.18 -11.55
CA THR A 37 -10.71 9.86 -11.38
C THR A 37 -11.15 8.90 -12.50
N THR A 38 -11.26 7.61 -12.19
CA THR A 38 -12.10 6.67 -12.95
C THR A 38 -13.24 6.21 -12.06
N THR A 39 -14.42 6.61 -12.45
CA THR A 39 -15.70 6.55 -11.74
C THR A 39 -16.03 5.13 -11.22
N THR A 40 -16.42 5.06 -9.93
CA THR A 40 -17.08 3.95 -9.23
C THR A 40 -16.32 2.65 -8.92
N THR A 41 -15.26 2.27 -9.65
CA THR A 41 -14.39 1.12 -9.28
C THR A 41 -13.11 1.57 -8.56
N THR A 42 -12.68 2.82 -8.79
CA THR A 42 -11.41 3.34 -8.24
C THR A 42 -11.50 3.65 -6.75
N ASN A 43 -12.65 4.08 -6.23
CA ASN A 43 -12.75 4.42 -4.80
C ASN A 43 -12.49 3.21 -3.90
N SER A 44 -13.05 2.04 -4.22
CA SER A 44 -12.80 0.82 -3.43
C SER A 44 -11.36 0.35 -3.55
N VAL A 45 -10.78 0.36 -4.76
CA VAL A 45 -9.38 -0.06 -4.95
C VAL A 45 -8.40 0.91 -4.27
N THR A 46 -8.63 2.22 -4.37
CA THR A 46 -7.80 3.25 -3.72
C THR A 46 -7.95 3.25 -2.20
N LEU A 47 -9.16 3.02 -1.66
CA LEU A 47 -9.36 2.83 -0.22
C LEU A 47 -8.65 1.57 0.28
N ASN A 48 -8.76 0.45 -0.44
CA ASN A 48 -8.10 -0.81 -0.09
C ASN A 48 -6.57 -0.66 -0.10
N LEU A 49 -6.01 0.11 -1.03
CA LEU A 49 -4.57 0.40 -1.09
C LEU A 49 -4.08 1.25 0.09
N GLN A 50 -4.86 2.24 0.53
CA GLN A 50 -4.52 3.07 1.70
C GLN A 50 -4.57 2.24 2.98
N VAL A 51 -5.66 1.49 3.18
CA VAL A 51 -5.79 0.61 4.36
C VAL A 51 -4.68 -0.46 4.34
N LEU A 52 -4.32 -1.00 3.17
CA LEU A 52 -3.20 -1.97 3.05
C LEU A 52 -1.89 -1.33 3.48
N ALA A 53 -1.62 -0.10 3.03
CA ALA A 53 -0.40 0.62 3.41
C ALA A 53 -0.36 0.92 4.92
N GLU A 54 -1.49 1.28 5.53
CA GLU A 54 -1.58 1.48 6.99
C GLU A 54 -1.34 0.19 7.76
N GLU A 55 -1.93 -0.92 7.33
CA GLU A 55 -1.74 -2.22 7.96
C GLU A 55 -0.30 -2.72 7.78
N MET A 56 0.30 -2.54 6.60
CA MET A 56 1.71 -2.88 6.35
C MET A 56 2.68 -1.98 7.13
N LYS A 57 2.31 -0.72 7.39
CA LYS A 57 3.06 0.16 8.30
C LYS A 57 3.10 -0.44 9.71
N LYS A 58 1.97 -0.94 10.22
CA LYS A 58 1.92 -1.63 11.53
C LYS A 58 2.80 -2.89 11.54
N VAL A 59 2.83 -3.66 10.44
CA VAL A 59 3.74 -4.81 10.30
C VAL A 59 5.20 -4.37 10.40
N ASN A 60 5.59 -3.31 9.68
CA ASN A 60 6.94 -2.77 9.72
C ASN A 60 7.32 -2.24 11.11
N GLU A 61 6.42 -1.52 11.78
CA GLU A 61 6.64 -1.06 13.16
C GLU A 61 6.83 -2.24 14.13
N LYS A 62 6.09 -3.34 13.93
CA LYS A 62 6.30 -4.57 14.70
C LYS A 62 7.65 -5.21 14.42
N ILE A 63 8.12 -5.22 13.17
CA ILE A 63 9.46 -5.71 12.81
C ILE A 63 10.54 -4.88 13.50
N ASP A 64 10.42 -3.55 13.46
CA ASP A 64 11.35 -2.64 14.14
C ASP A 64 11.40 -2.87 15.65
N ALA A 65 10.24 -3.13 16.24
CA ALA A 65 10.07 -3.38 17.67
C ALA A 65 10.54 -4.77 18.13
N LEU A 66 10.95 -5.68 17.25
CA LEU A 66 11.51 -6.98 17.66
C LEU A 66 12.86 -6.77 18.37
N PRO A 67 12.98 -7.05 19.68
CA PRO A 67 14.23 -6.85 20.38
C PRO A 67 15.23 -8.00 20.13
N ASP A 68 14.74 -9.18 19.76
CA ASP A 68 15.52 -10.41 19.58
C ASP A 68 16.07 -10.63 18.16
N LYS A 69 15.96 -9.64 17.26
CA LYS A 69 16.44 -9.74 15.88
C LYS A 69 17.47 -8.67 15.55
N ASP A 70 18.49 -9.07 14.81
CA ASP A 70 19.51 -8.17 14.29
C ASP A 70 18.94 -7.25 13.19
N GLU A 71 19.63 -6.12 12.92
CA GLU A 71 19.19 -5.18 11.88
C GLU A 71 19.08 -5.82 10.49
N ASP A 72 19.98 -6.77 10.18
CA ASP A 72 19.96 -7.53 8.93
C ASP A 72 18.69 -8.39 8.80
N GLU A 73 18.31 -9.13 9.85
CA GLU A 73 17.09 -9.95 9.85
C GLU A 73 15.82 -9.07 9.76
N LYS A 74 15.84 -7.91 10.42
CA LYS A 74 14.75 -6.92 10.31
C LYS A 74 14.64 -6.37 8.89
N ALA A 75 15.76 -6.09 8.24
CA ALA A 75 15.78 -5.63 6.85
C ALA A 75 15.25 -6.70 5.90
N GLU A 76 15.63 -7.97 6.07
CA GLU A 76 15.10 -9.10 5.30
C GLU A 76 13.59 -9.29 5.49
N LEU A 77 13.10 -9.17 6.73
CA LEU A 77 11.66 -9.20 7.04
C LEU A 77 10.92 -8.07 6.34
N LYS A 78 11.41 -6.83 6.44
CA LYS A 78 10.80 -5.66 5.78
C LYS A 78 10.78 -5.82 4.27
N GLU A 79 11.87 -6.30 3.67
CA GLU A 79 11.93 -6.54 2.23
C GLU A 79 10.93 -7.62 1.80
N THR A 80 10.81 -8.70 2.58
CA THR A 80 9.88 -9.78 2.29
C THR A 80 8.42 -9.32 2.43
N VAL A 81 8.10 -8.56 3.47
CA VAL A 81 6.77 -7.96 3.68
C VAL A 81 6.43 -6.98 2.55
N LYS A 82 7.38 -6.16 2.13
CA LYS A 82 7.20 -5.25 0.99
C LYS A 82 6.89 -6.00 -0.32
N LYS A 83 7.58 -7.11 -0.59
CA LYS A 83 7.28 -7.97 -1.77
C LYS A 83 5.86 -8.54 -1.70
N ILE A 84 5.43 -8.98 -0.51
CA ILE A 84 4.06 -9.46 -0.28
C ILE A 84 3.05 -8.35 -0.56
N GLU A 85 3.29 -7.15 -0.03
CA GLU A 85 2.44 -5.98 -0.29
C GLU A 85 2.35 -5.69 -1.80
N GLU A 86 3.46 -5.59 -2.51
CA GLU A 86 3.50 -5.34 -3.96
C GLU A 86 2.75 -6.39 -4.78
N GLU A 87 2.76 -7.64 -4.34
CA GLU A 87 2.05 -8.72 -5.03
C GLU A 87 0.57 -8.74 -4.67
N VAL A 88 0.20 -8.42 -3.42
CA VAL A 88 -1.21 -8.25 -3.01
C VAL A 88 -1.86 -7.06 -3.72
N LYS A 89 -1.10 -5.98 -3.96
CA LYS A 89 -1.55 -4.85 -4.78
C LYS A 89 -1.95 -5.24 -6.20
N LYS A 90 -1.46 -6.36 -6.72
CA LYS A 90 -1.86 -6.89 -8.05
C LYS A 90 -3.22 -7.58 -8.01
N GLY A 91 -3.77 -7.88 -6.83
CA GLY A 91 -5.09 -8.48 -6.66
C GLY A 91 -5.24 -9.80 -7.42
N GLU A 92 -6.07 -9.83 -8.44
CA GLU A 92 -6.32 -11.01 -9.27
C GLU A 92 -5.10 -11.43 -10.11
N ALA A 93 -4.21 -10.49 -10.44
CA ALA A 93 -2.96 -10.79 -11.15
C ALA A 93 -1.82 -11.24 -10.21
N ALA A 94 -2.10 -11.35 -8.90
CA ALA A 94 -1.13 -11.82 -7.92
C ALA A 94 -0.77 -13.29 -8.14
N LYS A 95 0.51 -13.62 -7.98
CA LYS A 95 1.01 -14.99 -8.07
C LYS A 95 0.92 -15.67 -6.70
N PRO A 96 -0.03 -16.60 -6.48
CA PRO A 96 -0.25 -17.22 -5.17
C PRO A 96 0.98 -17.98 -4.67
N GLU A 97 1.75 -18.60 -5.57
CA GLU A 97 2.97 -19.34 -5.23
C GLU A 97 4.06 -18.43 -4.64
N LYS A 98 4.15 -17.18 -5.12
CA LYS A 98 5.11 -16.19 -4.59
C LYS A 98 4.69 -15.72 -3.21
N LEU A 99 3.41 -15.37 -3.07
CA LEU A 99 2.84 -14.97 -1.79
C LEU A 99 3.01 -16.08 -0.75
N GLU A 100 2.72 -17.33 -1.09
CA GLU A 100 2.90 -18.48 -0.19
C GLU A 100 4.36 -18.62 0.23
N ARG A 101 5.29 -18.52 -0.72
CA ARG A 101 6.73 -18.62 -0.45
C ARG A 101 7.17 -17.52 0.51
N TRP A 102 6.84 -16.26 0.23
CA TRP A 102 7.25 -15.14 1.07
C TRP A 102 6.59 -15.15 2.44
N LEU A 103 5.29 -15.49 2.52
CA LEU A 103 4.59 -15.64 3.79
C LEU A 103 5.19 -16.75 4.64
N LYS A 104 5.58 -17.89 4.04
CA LYS A 104 6.34 -18.93 4.75
C LYS A 104 7.70 -18.44 5.21
N THR A 105 8.42 -17.67 4.39
CA THR A 105 9.70 -17.07 4.80
C THR A 105 9.51 -16.14 6.01
N VAL A 106 8.49 -15.27 6.01
CA VAL A 106 8.15 -14.45 7.17
C VAL A 106 7.81 -15.32 8.38
N ALA A 107 6.99 -16.36 8.21
CA ALA A 107 6.62 -17.27 9.31
C ALA A 107 7.81 -18.01 9.91
N LEU A 108 8.79 -18.42 9.08
CA LEU A 108 10.03 -19.06 9.51
C LEU A 108 10.95 -18.09 10.26
N MET A 109 10.98 -16.81 9.85
CA MET A 109 11.81 -15.80 10.49
C MET A 109 11.17 -15.28 11.78
N SER A 110 9.87 -14.99 11.77
CA SER A 110 9.11 -14.53 12.92
C SER A 110 7.63 -14.84 12.77
N LYS A 111 7.15 -15.74 13.63
CA LYS A 111 5.73 -16.10 13.69
C LYS A 111 4.85 -14.91 14.06
N ASP A 112 5.29 -14.06 15.00
CA ASP A 112 4.54 -12.85 15.40
C ASP A 112 4.34 -11.88 14.24
N ILE A 113 5.39 -11.62 13.45
CA ILE A 113 5.28 -10.75 12.27
C ILE A 113 4.38 -11.38 11.21
N PHE A 114 4.48 -12.69 11.02
CA PHE A 114 3.60 -13.41 10.11
C PHE A 114 2.13 -13.31 10.54
N ASP A 115 1.80 -13.46 11.82
CA ASP A 115 0.42 -13.33 12.30
C ASP A 115 -0.13 -11.91 12.07
N VAL A 116 0.67 -10.87 12.31
CA VAL A 116 0.27 -9.47 12.03
C VAL A 116 0.12 -9.23 10.52
N ALA A 117 1.04 -9.73 9.70
CA ALA A 117 0.96 -9.62 8.25
C ALA A 117 -0.22 -10.40 7.67
N ALA A 118 -0.50 -11.60 8.18
CA ALA A 118 -1.66 -12.40 7.81
C ALA A 118 -2.97 -11.69 8.17
N ALA A 119 -3.05 -11.10 9.36
CA ALA A 119 -4.21 -10.31 9.79
C ALA A 119 -4.41 -9.08 8.89
N ALA A 120 -3.32 -8.35 8.59
CA ALA A 120 -3.33 -7.24 7.66
C ALA A 120 -3.89 -7.67 6.29
N LEU A 121 -3.36 -8.75 5.72
CA LEU A 121 -3.73 -9.24 4.39
C LEU A 121 -5.14 -9.84 4.30
N THR A 122 -5.68 -10.33 5.40
CA THR A 122 -7.04 -10.90 5.47
C THR A 122 -8.07 -9.92 5.96
N ASN A 123 -7.65 -8.68 6.29
CA ASN A 123 -8.51 -7.64 6.79
C ASN A 123 -9.64 -7.35 5.77
N PRO A 124 -10.92 -7.47 6.17
CA PRO A 124 -12.06 -7.26 5.27
C PRO A 124 -12.09 -5.86 4.67
N ALA A 125 -11.50 -4.87 5.35
CA ALA A 125 -11.36 -3.50 4.85
C ALA A 125 -10.46 -3.38 3.62
N LEU A 126 -9.62 -4.39 3.33
CA LEU A 126 -8.80 -4.44 2.11
C LEU A 126 -9.53 -5.04 0.92
N GLY A 127 -10.76 -5.57 1.11
CA GLY A 127 -11.43 -6.37 0.09
C GLY A 127 -10.55 -7.53 -0.38
N ALA A 128 -9.76 -8.12 0.52
CA ALA A 128 -8.77 -9.14 0.18
C ALA A 128 -9.40 -10.24 -0.69
N VAL A 129 -8.91 -10.34 -1.93
CA VAL A 129 -9.37 -11.30 -2.92
C VAL A 129 -9.22 -12.72 -2.37
N GLU A 130 -10.13 -13.62 -2.75
CA GLU A 130 -10.21 -14.98 -2.21
C GLU A 130 -8.88 -15.75 -2.35
N ILE A 131 -8.09 -15.43 -3.39
CA ILE A 131 -6.76 -15.99 -3.61
C ILE A 131 -5.75 -15.59 -2.51
N VAL A 132 -5.74 -14.33 -2.05
CA VAL A 132 -4.87 -13.88 -0.95
C VAL A 132 -5.28 -14.56 0.35
N LYS A 133 -6.58 -14.65 0.64
CA LYS A 133 -7.10 -15.36 1.82
C LYS A 133 -6.70 -16.84 1.83
N LYS A 134 -6.83 -17.53 0.69
CA LYS A 134 -6.42 -18.94 0.54
C LYS A 134 -4.93 -19.11 0.78
N VAL A 135 -4.11 -18.22 0.22
CA VAL A 135 -2.66 -18.29 0.38
C VAL A 135 -2.23 -18.03 1.82
N VAL A 136 -2.80 -17.02 2.48
CA VAL A 136 -2.53 -16.74 3.90
C VAL A 136 -2.93 -17.94 4.77
N LYS A 137 -4.13 -18.50 4.56
CA LYS A 137 -4.60 -19.67 5.30
C LYS A 137 -3.66 -20.87 5.13
N LYS A 138 -3.24 -21.14 3.89
CA LYS A 138 -2.31 -22.24 3.59
C LYS A 138 -0.93 -22.01 4.21
N ALA A 139 -0.46 -20.76 4.23
CA ALA A 139 0.77 -20.40 4.94
C ALA A 139 0.64 -20.59 6.46
N GLN A 140 -0.51 -20.26 7.06
CA GLN A 140 -0.78 -20.45 8.49
C GLN A 140 -0.85 -21.93 8.89
N GLU A 141 -1.51 -22.75 8.06
CA GLU A 141 -1.55 -24.21 8.23
C GLU A 141 -0.14 -24.81 8.12
N GLY A 142 0.65 -24.37 7.14
CA GLY A 142 2.04 -24.79 6.98
C GLY A 142 2.94 -24.36 8.12
N ALA A 143 2.77 -23.14 8.66
CA ALA A 143 3.50 -22.63 9.81
C ALA A 143 3.15 -23.35 11.12
N SER A 144 1.91 -23.80 11.26
CA SER A 144 1.48 -24.60 12.43
C SER A 144 2.00 -26.04 12.35
N ALA A 145 2.11 -26.61 11.15
CA ALA A 145 2.59 -27.98 10.93
C ALA A 145 4.10 -28.18 11.14
N ILE A 146 4.91 -27.12 11.04
CA ILE A 146 6.36 -27.17 11.29
C ILE A 146 6.74 -27.08 12.78
N THR A 147 5.78 -26.79 13.66
CA THR A 147 6.00 -26.69 15.12
C THR A 147 5.36 -27.86 15.89
N GLY A 148 4.77 -28.84 15.20
CA GLY A 148 4.12 -30.02 15.77
C GLY A 148 5.03 -31.25 15.81
#